data_AF-A0A4D4MPC8-F1
#
_entry.id   AF-A0A4D4MPC8-F1
#
_cell.length_a   1.000
_cell.length_b   1.000
_cell.length_c   1.000
_cell.angle_alpha   90.00
_cell.angle_beta   90.00
_cell.angle_gamma   90.00
#
_symmetry.space_group_name_H-M   'P 1'
#
loop_
_entity.id
_entity.type
_entity.pdbx_description
1 polymer ?
#
loop_
_entity_poly.entity_id
_entity_poly.type
_entity_poly.pdbx_seq_one_letter_code
_entity_poly.pdbx_strand_id
1 'polypeptide(L)'
;MLSGGHPSHPRRSHRECFDFAETAAQDALPGSLVQMLPVRAAFAYLTEGGGAAVGRERLDAAADRAIALSNEYAAADPWPAEVRNLLTYVLVRLQRWEDALQQLRMIGPYATSFPWDRISDDPLGQFLELRDGVRLEVASGLPLGPPGERPRDPRSGHDGRSRSGDH
;
A
#
# COMPACT_ATOMS: atom_id res chain seq x y z
N MET A 1 -1.42 18.77 -49.43
CA MET A 1 -1.87 19.00 -48.03
C MET A 1 -1.38 17.82 -47.19
N LEU A 2 -0.27 17.99 -46.48
CA LEU A 2 0.28 16.98 -45.58
C LEU A 2 -0.27 17.26 -44.19
N SER A 3 -1.22 16.44 -43.73
CA SER A 3 -1.62 16.44 -42.32
C SER A 3 -0.49 15.81 -41.50
N GLY A 4 0.37 16.65 -40.95
CA GLY A 4 1.30 16.26 -39.90
C GLY A 4 0.53 16.06 -38.60
N GLY A 5 0.13 14.81 -38.32
CA GLY A 5 -0.28 14.43 -36.98
C GLY A 5 0.91 14.63 -36.04
N HIS A 6 0.81 15.57 -35.10
CA HIS A 6 1.77 15.70 -34.01
C HIS A 6 1.78 14.39 -33.21
N PRO A 7 2.93 13.70 -33.07
CA PRO A 7 3.02 12.62 -32.10
C PRO A 7 2.91 13.27 -30.72
N SER A 8 1.75 13.14 -30.07
CA SER A 8 1.61 13.41 -28.65
C SER A 8 2.59 12.48 -27.94
N HIS A 9 3.75 12.99 -27.52
CA HIS A 9 4.73 12.17 -26.83
C HIS A 9 4.11 11.72 -25.50
N PRO A 10 3.88 10.41 -25.26
CA PRO A 10 3.27 9.92 -24.02
C PRO A 10 4.03 10.38 -22.76
N ARG A 11 5.32 10.72 -22.91
CA ARG A 11 6.15 11.28 -21.84
C ARG A 11 5.70 12.66 -21.34
N ARG A 12 5.06 13.48 -22.19
CA ARG A 12 4.60 14.83 -21.81
C ARG A 12 3.26 14.78 -21.07
N SER A 13 2.33 13.95 -21.53
CA SER A 13 1.01 13.79 -20.91
C SER A 13 1.09 13.26 -19.48
N HIS A 14 2.02 12.35 -19.17
CA HIS A 14 2.21 11.90 -17.78
C HIS A 14 2.69 13.01 -16.85
N ARG A 15 3.62 13.86 -17.30
CA ARG A 15 4.08 14.99 -16.46
C ARG A 15 2.96 15.96 -16.17
N GLU A 16 2.21 16.34 -17.20
CA GLU A 16 1.05 17.25 -17.07
C GLU A 16 -0.04 16.64 -16.16
N CYS A 17 -0.27 15.33 -16.25
CA CYS A 17 -1.20 14.61 -15.38
C CYS A 17 -0.77 14.67 -13.91
N PHE A 18 0.51 14.41 -13.62
CA PHE A 18 1.02 14.53 -12.26
C PHE A 18 0.99 15.99 -11.76
N ASP A 19 1.36 16.98 -12.59
CA ASP A 19 1.37 18.39 -12.21
C ASP A 19 -0.04 18.83 -11.79
N PHE A 20 -1.06 18.42 -12.55
CA PHE A 20 -2.46 18.63 -12.19
C PHE A 20 -2.82 17.92 -10.87
N ALA A 21 -2.50 16.63 -10.75
CA ALA A 21 -2.86 15.84 -9.58
C ALA A 21 -2.23 16.36 -8.29
N GLU A 22 -0.98 16.84 -8.35
CA GLU A 22 -0.26 17.41 -7.22
C GLU A 22 -0.82 18.78 -6.82
N THR A 23 -1.14 19.62 -7.81
CA THR A 23 -1.80 20.92 -7.55
C THR A 23 -3.16 20.70 -6.90
N ALA A 24 -3.98 19.81 -7.47
CA ALA A 24 -5.30 19.49 -6.92
C ALA A 24 -5.22 18.88 -5.50
N ALA A 25 -4.23 18.03 -5.24
CA ALA A 25 -4.00 17.47 -3.91
C ALA A 25 -3.57 18.55 -2.90
N GLN A 26 -2.74 19.51 -3.33
CA GLN A 26 -2.26 20.58 -2.46
C GLN A 26 -3.38 21.56 -2.07
N ASP A 27 -4.32 21.82 -2.98
CA ASP A 27 -5.44 22.74 -2.76
C ASP A 27 -6.64 22.08 -2.06
N ALA A 28 -6.61 20.76 -1.86
CA ALA A 28 -7.68 20.01 -1.23
C ALA A 28 -7.74 20.23 0.29
N LEU A 29 -8.95 20.15 0.85
CA LEU A 29 -9.13 20.15 2.31
C LEU A 29 -8.44 18.93 2.97
N PRO A 30 -7.95 19.08 4.22
CA PRO A 30 -7.50 17.95 5.02
C PRO A 30 -8.53 16.82 5.06
N GLY A 31 -8.09 15.56 4.96
CA GLY A 31 -8.99 14.41 4.93
C GLY A 31 -9.73 14.18 3.59
N SER A 32 -9.50 14.99 2.55
CA SER A 32 -10.14 14.80 1.24
C SER A 32 -9.41 13.76 0.39
N LEU A 33 -10.14 12.81 -0.20
CA LEU A 33 -9.59 11.83 -1.15
C LEU A 33 -8.96 12.46 -2.40
N VAL A 34 -9.24 13.73 -2.69
CA VAL A 34 -8.54 14.50 -3.74
C VAL A 34 -7.03 14.54 -3.47
N GLN A 35 -6.60 14.50 -2.20
CA GLN A 35 -5.18 14.42 -1.86
C GLN A 35 -4.51 13.13 -2.36
N MET A 36 -5.27 12.09 -2.70
CA MET A 36 -4.74 10.85 -3.27
C MET A 36 -4.67 10.86 -4.80
N LEU A 37 -5.06 11.94 -5.49
CA LEU A 37 -4.93 12.01 -6.95
C LEU A 37 -3.51 11.71 -7.47
N PRO A 38 -2.41 12.14 -6.81
CA PRO A 38 -1.06 11.79 -7.24
C PRO A 38 -0.81 10.27 -7.29
N VAL A 39 -1.36 9.48 -6.36
CA VAL A 39 -1.18 8.02 -6.40
C VAL A 39 -2.00 7.38 -7.53
N ARG A 40 -3.15 7.98 -7.90
CA ARG A 40 -3.90 7.56 -9.10
C ARG A 40 -3.13 7.85 -10.38
N ALA A 41 -2.48 9.01 -10.47
CA ALA A 41 -1.59 9.33 -11.59
C ALA A 41 -0.39 8.37 -11.66
N ALA A 42 0.20 8.02 -10.50
CA ALA A 42 1.27 7.02 -10.40
C ALA A 42 0.82 5.63 -10.84
N PHE A 43 -0.38 5.20 -10.43
CA PHE A 43 -0.95 3.94 -10.88
C PHE A 43 -1.08 3.91 -12.40
N ALA A 44 -1.75 4.90 -13.00
CA ALA A 44 -1.95 4.98 -14.45
C ALA A 44 -0.61 4.94 -15.22
N TYR A 45 0.36 5.73 -14.75
CA TYR A 45 1.70 5.75 -15.32
C TYR A 45 2.41 4.38 -15.26
N LEU A 46 2.34 3.69 -14.12
CA LEU A 46 2.99 2.40 -13.94
C LEU A 46 2.29 1.30 -14.73
N THR A 47 0.97 1.34 -14.88
CA THR A 47 0.22 0.38 -15.70
C THR A 47 0.49 0.52 -17.20
N GLU A 48 0.84 1.72 -17.67
CA GLU A 48 1.24 1.97 -19.07
C GLU A 48 2.72 1.63 -19.36
N GLY A 49 3.40 0.93 -18.43
CA GLY A 49 4.78 0.48 -18.59
C GLY A 49 5.84 1.39 -17.98
N GLY A 50 5.46 2.58 -17.50
CA GLY A 50 6.37 3.51 -16.81
C GLY A 50 7.49 4.08 -17.71
N GLY A 51 8.65 4.37 -17.12
CA GLY A 51 9.84 4.88 -17.82
C GLY A 51 10.59 5.98 -17.07
N ALA A 52 11.33 6.82 -17.80
CA ALA A 52 12.10 7.95 -17.23
C ALA A 52 11.34 9.29 -17.22
N ALA A 53 10.07 9.30 -17.64
CA ALA A 53 9.28 10.53 -17.75
C ALA A 53 8.96 11.12 -16.38
N VAL A 54 8.70 10.26 -15.39
CA VAL A 54 8.40 10.61 -14.00
C VAL A 54 9.52 10.03 -13.13
N GLY A 55 10.15 10.88 -12.32
CA GLY A 55 11.23 10.46 -11.44
C GLY A 55 10.75 9.59 -10.28
N ARG A 56 11.62 8.71 -9.78
CA ARG A 56 11.31 7.82 -8.65
C ARG A 56 10.86 8.60 -7.40
N GLU A 57 11.56 9.68 -7.06
CA GLU A 57 11.22 10.57 -5.95
C GLU A 57 9.76 11.06 -6.02
N ARG A 58 9.27 11.41 -7.21
CA ARG A 58 7.91 11.89 -7.43
C ARG A 58 6.87 10.79 -7.17
N LEU A 59 7.21 9.54 -7.52
CA LEU A 59 6.37 8.38 -7.22
C LEU A 59 6.36 8.07 -5.72
N ASP A 60 7.51 8.17 -5.06
CA ASP A 60 7.61 7.97 -3.61
C ASP A 60 6.82 9.05 -2.85
N ALA A 61 6.91 10.33 -3.25
CA ALA A 61 6.13 11.41 -2.66
C ALA A 61 4.60 11.23 -2.82
N ALA A 62 4.17 10.74 -4.00
CA ALA A 62 2.77 10.39 -4.23
C ALA A 62 2.31 9.25 -3.31
N ALA A 63 3.16 8.24 -3.11
CA ALA A 63 2.89 7.12 -2.21
C ALA A 63 2.85 7.57 -0.74
N ASP A 64 3.80 8.39 -0.29
CA ASP A 64 3.87 8.88 1.10
C ASP A 64 2.64 9.70 1.47
N ARG A 65 2.21 10.61 0.58
CA ARG A 65 0.98 11.39 0.79
C ARG A 65 -0.25 10.48 0.90
N ALA A 66 -0.34 9.46 0.05
CA ALA A 66 -1.46 8.53 0.08
C ALA A 66 -1.43 7.60 1.31
N ILE A 67 -0.25 7.19 1.80
CA ILE A 67 -0.11 6.45 3.07
C ILE A 67 -0.59 7.32 4.23
N ALA A 68 -0.15 8.58 4.31
CA ALA A 68 -0.53 9.50 5.37
C ALA A 68 -2.05 9.65 5.45
N LEU A 69 -2.70 9.95 4.33
CA LEU A 69 -4.16 10.07 4.29
C LEU A 69 -4.87 8.73 4.51
N SER A 70 -4.36 7.62 3.98
CA SER A 70 -4.94 6.27 4.21
C SER A 70 -5.02 5.93 5.71
N ASN A 71 -4.01 6.35 6.48
CA ASN A 71 -3.93 6.13 7.92
C ASN A 71 -4.92 6.99 8.73
N GLU A 72 -5.50 8.05 8.14
CA GLU A 72 -6.54 8.85 8.80
C GLU A 72 -7.90 8.12 8.84
N TYR A 73 -8.13 7.19 7.91
CA TYR A 73 -9.35 6.40 7.85
C TYR A 73 -9.22 5.09 8.61
N ALA A 74 -10.36 4.58 9.12
CA ALA A 74 -10.39 3.28 9.78
C ALA A 74 -9.94 2.14 8.84
N ALA A 75 -9.40 1.07 9.42
CA ALA A 75 -9.19 -0.18 8.68
C ALA A 75 -10.54 -0.73 8.22
N ALA A 76 -10.59 -1.33 7.02
CA ALA A 76 -11.80 -1.80 6.37
C ALA A 76 -12.89 -0.72 6.18
N ASP A 77 -12.49 0.55 6.08
CA ASP A 77 -13.38 1.63 5.65
C ASP A 77 -13.63 1.53 4.12
N PRO A 78 -14.89 1.47 3.65
CA PRO A 78 -15.21 1.46 2.22
C PRO A 78 -14.74 2.72 1.48
N TRP A 79 -14.67 3.87 2.16
CA TRP A 79 -14.46 5.16 1.52
C TRP A 79 -13.09 5.27 0.81
N PRO A 80 -11.95 4.94 1.46
CA PRO A 80 -10.64 4.93 0.79
C PRO A 80 -10.30 3.58 0.12
N ALA A 81 -11.21 2.59 0.10
CA ALA A 81 -10.86 1.21 -0.24
C ALA A 81 -10.25 1.05 -1.64
N GLU A 82 -10.86 1.66 -2.66
CA GLU A 82 -10.34 1.66 -4.03
C GLU A 82 -8.91 2.24 -4.07
N VAL A 83 -8.70 3.37 -3.41
CA VAL A 83 -7.42 4.06 -3.46
C VAL A 83 -6.35 3.32 -2.64
N ARG A 84 -6.72 2.59 -1.59
CA ARG A 84 -5.82 1.66 -0.88
C ARG A 84 -5.36 0.51 -1.77
N ASN A 85 -6.23 -0.03 -2.62
CA ASN A 85 -5.85 -1.05 -3.60
C ASN A 85 -4.88 -0.47 -4.65
N LEU A 86 -5.15 0.74 -5.15
CA LEU A 86 -4.24 1.45 -6.06
C LEU A 86 -2.87 1.73 -5.42
N LEU A 87 -2.86 2.24 -4.20
CA LEU A 87 -1.65 2.49 -3.44
C LEU A 87 -0.86 1.19 -3.24
N THR A 88 -1.53 0.08 -2.92
CA THR A 88 -0.88 -1.24 -2.80
C THR A 88 -0.17 -1.64 -4.09
N TYR A 89 -0.84 -1.49 -5.24
CA TYR A 89 -0.21 -1.76 -6.54
C TYR A 89 1.03 -0.89 -6.76
N VAL A 90 0.91 0.41 -6.50
CA VAL A 90 2.03 1.36 -6.65
C VAL A 90 3.19 0.97 -5.75
N LEU A 91 2.95 0.69 -4.46
CA LEU A 91 4.00 0.30 -3.51
C LEU A 91 4.72 -0.99 -3.92
N VAL A 92 3.99 -1.99 -4.43
CA VAL A 92 4.58 -3.22 -4.98
C VAL A 92 5.49 -2.92 -6.18
N ARG A 93 5.04 -2.07 -7.11
CA ARG A 93 5.85 -1.65 -8.27
C ARG A 93 7.07 -0.82 -7.87
N LEU A 94 6.97 -0.11 -6.75
CA LEU A 94 8.05 0.64 -6.13
C LEU A 94 8.94 -0.23 -5.21
N GLN A 95 8.63 -1.51 -5.02
CA GLN A 95 9.32 -2.43 -4.11
C GLN A 95 9.35 -1.94 -2.65
N ARG A 96 8.35 -1.17 -2.24
CA ARG A 96 8.16 -0.72 -0.86
C ARG A 96 7.35 -1.74 -0.08
N TRP A 97 7.97 -2.89 0.18
CA TRP A 97 7.28 -4.10 0.65
C TRP A 97 6.61 -3.95 2.02
N GLU A 98 7.26 -3.28 2.97
CA GLU A 98 6.70 -3.06 4.31
C GLU A 98 5.47 -2.17 4.29
N ASP A 99 5.53 -1.07 3.53
CA ASP A 99 4.39 -0.17 3.34
C ASP A 99 3.23 -0.88 2.63
N ALA A 100 3.54 -1.67 1.59
CA ALA A 100 2.54 -2.47 0.89
C ALA A 100 1.85 -3.46 1.85
N LEU A 101 2.62 -4.14 2.70
CA LEU A 101 2.08 -5.07 3.70
C LEU A 101 1.16 -4.35 4.69
N GLN A 102 1.49 -3.12 5.09
CA GLN A 102 0.65 -2.34 5.98
C GLN A 102 -0.68 -1.94 5.31
N GLN A 103 -0.65 -1.50 4.05
CA GLN A 103 -1.88 -1.19 3.31
C GLN A 103 -2.75 -2.44 3.08
N LEU A 104 -2.14 -3.59 2.76
CA LEU A 104 -2.83 -4.88 2.60
C LEU A 104 -3.61 -5.30 3.85
N ARG A 105 -3.10 -4.99 5.05
CA ARG A 105 -3.79 -5.26 6.33
C ARG A 105 -5.03 -4.38 6.53
N MET A 106 -5.07 -3.20 5.91
CA MET A 106 -6.15 -2.21 6.10
C MET A 106 -7.29 -2.31 5.10
N ILE A 107 -7.12 -3.00 3.97
CA ILE A 107 -8.14 -3.10 2.92
C ILE A 107 -9.39 -3.87 3.38
N GLY A 108 -9.21 -4.90 4.23
CA GLY A 108 -10.32 -5.69 4.77
C GLY A 108 -11.12 -6.41 3.66
N PRO A 109 -12.47 -6.32 3.66
CA PRO A 109 -13.32 -7.03 2.71
C PRO A 109 -13.27 -6.47 1.28
N TYR A 110 -12.66 -5.29 1.07
CA TYR A 110 -12.60 -4.63 -0.24
C TYR A 110 -11.38 -5.05 -1.07
N ALA A 111 -10.79 -6.20 -0.74
CA ALA A 111 -9.60 -6.76 -1.38
C ALA A 111 -9.81 -7.07 -2.87
N THR A 112 -11.06 -7.25 -3.31
CA THR A 112 -11.41 -7.56 -4.69
C THR A 112 -11.92 -6.36 -5.48
N SER A 113 -11.96 -5.16 -4.87
CA SER A 113 -12.34 -3.94 -5.58
C SER A 113 -11.23 -3.52 -6.56
N PHE A 114 -11.54 -2.54 -7.43
CA PHE A 114 -10.59 -1.96 -8.37
C PHE A 114 -9.20 -1.70 -7.71
N PRO A 115 -8.08 -2.08 -8.38
CA PRO A 115 -8.00 -2.44 -9.79
C PRO A 115 -8.08 -3.95 -10.11
N TRP A 116 -8.19 -4.80 -9.10
CA TRP A 116 -8.04 -6.26 -9.27
C TRP A 116 -9.14 -6.88 -10.12
N ASP A 117 -10.37 -6.39 -9.99
CA ASP A 117 -11.54 -6.77 -10.79
C ASP A 117 -11.41 -6.45 -12.30
N ARG A 118 -10.45 -5.60 -12.68
CA ARG A 118 -10.18 -5.24 -14.08
C ARG A 118 -8.96 -5.91 -14.67
N ILE A 119 -8.08 -6.46 -13.83
CA ILE A 119 -6.79 -7.02 -14.24
C ILE A 119 -6.81 -8.55 -14.23
N SER A 120 -7.74 -9.18 -13.51
CA SER A 120 -7.85 -10.63 -13.39
C SER A 120 -9.30 -11.10 -13.46
N ASP A 121 -9.53 -12.28 -14.07
CA ASP A 121 -10.81 -13.00 -14.01
C ASP A 121 -11.03 -13.69 -12.65
N ASP A 122 -9.97 -13.83 -11.83
CA ASP A 122 -10.03 -14.20 -10.40
C ASP A 122 -9.39 -13.11 -9.54
N PRO A 123 -10.14 -12.05 -9.18
CA PRO A 123 -9.61 -10.92 -8.41
C PRO A 123 -9.18 -11.31 -7.00
N LEU A 124 -9.88 -12.26 -6.37
CA LEU A 124 -9.54 -12.71 -5.03
C LEU A 124 -8.26 -13.54 -5.04
N GLY A 125 -8.13 -14.50 -5.96
CA GLY A 125 -6.90 -15.25 -6.14
C GLY A 125 -5.71 -14.33 -6.39
N GLN A 126 -5.86 -13.38 -7.31
CA GLN A 126 -4.82 -12.41 -7.62
C GLN A 126 -4.38 -11.58 -6.40
N PHE A 127 -5.33 -11.12 -5.58
CA PHE A 127 -5.02 -10.39 -4.36
C PHE A 127 -4.26 -11.26 -3.35
N LEU A 128 -4.67 -12.52 -3.17
CA LEU A 128 -4.05 -13.45 -2.24
C LEU A 128 -2.61 -13.77 -2.64
N GLU A 129 -2.37 -14.05 -3.92
CA GLU A 129 -1.03 -14.28 -4.48
C GLU A 129 -0.12 -13.07 -4.27
N LEU A 130 -0.61 -11.86 -4.57
CA LEU A 130 0.14 -10.63 -4.35
C LEU A 130 0.47 -10.45 -2.86
N ARG A 131 -0.50 -10.69 -1.96
CA ARG A 131 -0.30 -10.55 -0.52
C ARG A 131 0.76 -11.54 -0.01
N ASP A 132 0.74 -12.77 -0.50
CA ASP A 132 1.71 -13.79 -0.08
C ASP A 132 3.11 -13.49 -0.65
N GLY A 133 3.20 -12.98 -1.89
CA GLY A 133 4.45 -12.46 -2.44
C GLY A 133 5.03 -11.31 -1.62
N VAL A 134 4.21 -10.32 -1.25
CA VAL A 134 4.65 -9.20 -0.39
C VAL A 134 5.14 -9.70 0.98
N ARG A 135 4.45 -10.68 1.59
CA ARG A 135 4.89 -11.27 2.86
C ARG A 135 6.24 -11.97 2.73
N LEU A 136 6.48 -12.67 1.62
CA LEU A 136 7.74 -13.33 1.35
C LEU A 136 8.88 -12.31 1.21
N GLU A 137 8.67 -11.21 0.47
CA GLU A 137 9.67 -10.15 0.31
C GLU A 137 9.98 -9.41 1.61
N VAL A 138 8.97 -9.17 2.46
CA VAL A 138 9.23 -8.61 3.80
C VAL A 138 10.04 -9.60 4.65
N ALA A 139 9.70 -10.89 4.60
CA ALA A 139 10.41 -11.92 5.36
C ALA A 139 11.85 -12.13 4.88
N SER A 140 12.12 -11.99 3.58
CA SER A 140 13.47 -12.14 3.00
C SER A 140 14.41 -11.01 3.42
N GLY A 141 13.89 -9.82 3.71
CA GLY A 141 14.65 -8.68 4.22
C GLY A 141 14.93 -8.72 5.72
N LEU A 142 14.24 -9.57 6.48
CA LEU A 142 14.47 -9.70 7.92
C LEU A 142 15.72 -10.56 8.18
N PRO A 143 16.61 -10.14 9.09
CA PRO A 143 17.72 -10.99 9.51
C PRO A 143 17.15 -12.29 10.10
N LEU A 144 17.68 -13.43 9.65
CA LEU A 144 17.42 -14.71 10.31
C LEU A 144 17.97 -14.61 11.74
N GLY A 145 17.09 -14.38 12.70
CA GLY A 145 17.45 -14.41 14.12
C GLY A 145 18.05 -15.78 14.49
N PRO A 146 18.88 -15.86 15.54
CA PRO A 146 19.47 -17.12 15.97
C PRO A 146 18.35 -18.15 16.27
N PRO A 147 18.55 -19.45 15.95
CA PRO A 147 17.54 -20.46 16.22
C PRO A 147 17.35 -20.62 17.74
N GLY A 148 16.21 -20.16 18.24
CA GLY A 148 15.68 -20.60 19.54
C GLY A 148 15.89 -19.64 20.70
N GLU A 149 14.97 -18.69 20.84
CA GLU A 149 14.49 -18.32 22.17
C GLU A 149 12.96 -18.40 22.16
N ARG A 150 12.46 -19.61 22.40
CA ARG A 150 11.06 -19.78 22.79
C ARG A 150 10.87 -19.01 24.10
N PRO A 151 9.83 -18.17 24.26
CA PRO A 151 9.54 -17.53 25.53
C PRO A 151 9.46 -18.61 26.61
N ARG A 152 10.31 -18.48 27.65
CA ARG A 152 10.22 -19.34 28.83
C ARG A 152 8.88 -19.05 29.49
N ASP A 153 7.98 -20.01 29.38
CA ASP A 153 6.71 -20.02 30.12
C ASP A 153 7.02 -19.83 31.62
N PRO A 154 6.49 -18.79 32.29
CA PRO A 154 6.71 -18.62 33.72
C PRO A 154 5.99 -19.74 34.44
N ARG A 155 6.76 -20.74 34.88
CA ARG A 155 6.32 -21.79 35.79
C ARG A 155 5.55 -21.17 36.95
N SER A 156 4.27 -21.47 37.02
CA SER A 156 3.40 -21.21 38.17
C SER A 156 4.01 -21.85 39.42
N GLY A 157 4.72 -21.06 40.20
CA GLY A 157 5.11 -21.39 41.57
C GLY A 157 3.86 -21.36 42.44
N HIS A 158 3.21 -22.50 42.60
CA HIS A 158 2.22 -22.70 43.64
C HIS A 158 2.98 -22.93 44.96
N ASP A 159 3.40 -21.84 45.59
CA ASP A 159 3.95 -21.88 46.94
C ASP A 159 2.84 -22.21 47.93
N GLY A 160 3.08 -23.29 48.67
CA GLY A 160 2.16 -23.86 49.62
C GLY A 160 2.21 -23.19 51.00
N ARG A 161 1.12 -23.48 51.73
CA ARG A 161 0.97 -23.47 53.20
C ARG A 161 1.14 -22.13 53.92
N SER A 162 0.00 -21.56 54.27
CA SER A 162 -0.18 -20.95 55.59
C SER A 162 -0.95 -21.93 56.49
N ARG A 163 -0.27 -22.47 57.50
CA ARG A 163 -0.89 -23.09 58.67
C ARG A 163 -1.30 -21.94 59.59
N SER A 164 -2.59 -21.73 59.80
CA SER A 164 -3.09 -21.00 60.97
C SER A 164 -3.44 -22.04 62.02
N GLY A 165 -2.73 -22.02 63.15
CA GLY A 165 -3.17 -22.69 64.36
C GLY A 165 -4.15 -21.79 65.07
N ASP A 166 -5.24 -22.36 65.55
CA ASP A 166 -6.09 -21.76 66.57
C ASP A 166 -6.32 -22.79 67.67
N HIS A 167 -6.48 -22.22 68.87
CA HIS A 167 -6.59 -22.82 70.19
C HIS A 167 -7.81 -23.71 70.39
#